data_AF-A0A2W4P7R1-F1
#
_entry.id   AF-A0A2W4P7R1-F1
#
_cell.length_a   1.000
_cell.length_b   1.000
_cell.length_c   1.000
_cell.angle_alpha   90.00
_cell.angle_beta   90.00
_cell.angle_gamma   90.00
#
_symmetry.space_group_name_H-M   'P 1'
#
loop_
_entity.id
_entity.type
_entity.pdbx_description
1 polymer ?
#
loop_
_entity_poly.entity_id
_entity_poly.type
_entity_poly.pdbx_seq_one_letter_code
_entity_poly.pdbx_strand_id
1 'polypeptide(L)'
;MSAAAYPFLFVWGLVMRLSTQSHFTRFGPGERARLVLSPRTSHLLPRMFWRDPDAAVAAGQFDDPAGARLGDPVTWEQHAILHRLRRIHLAAGCGVVVALYGSVTRTPWMRVAALLMAIVAVALTVLTGRVPRSRAVIRTTALLPLASLAVVAASWAGVAAAGWPPQGTVHGTTFYVALTLGAFGLAAATAGLAPLGAIVVGTLFGGSLGVGLSLLAGSLAEIDAAARSGAGWVTVAMLHLVLFVIGLSAALTLDGDPLPDRGRAMALLGRVTRRARLLLRATALFGLAAGTAAFALGCSGPCTAEALQVPVRGSAVHQLTVAAMGIVALLVTAAAYRVGWRWALAALAAGGTLVVLFALGRLPTLRVGGMSADLGDLVGLSRALVVVFPTILVLRSMLGSIRRGTSNRQVGILWDIASMWPRWFHPLAPPAYGPMVVTDLAHRLVIDPPDLLEGHSQGSVLSVIAVSQMKEEPDGIGLITYGSPIGSLYRQLFPGAGVDELVSAVDRRLGGRWVNLWRDTDPIGGVPVGLPDERDLPVRDGSGHSGYEVTQAFVEARHSLAR
;
A
#
# COMPACT_ATOMS: atom_id res chain seq x y z
N MET A 1 -13.05 26.07 -23.95
CA MET A 1 -12.12 25.10 -23.33
C MET A 1 -12.43 23.72 -23.91
N SER A 2 -11.49 23.11 -24.62
CA SER A 2 -11.69 21.80 -25.26
C SER A 2 -12.04 20.72 -24.23
N ALA A 3 -12.92 19.77 -24.58
CA ALA A 3 -13.31 18.62 -23.75
C ALA A 3 -12.11 17.81 -23.19
N ALA A 4 -10.92 17.92 -23.81
CA ALA A 4 -9.66 17.33 -23.36
C ALA A 4 -9.06 17.93 -22.06
N ALA A 5 -9.46 19.14 -21.65
CA ALA A 5 -8.94 19.78 -20.42
C ALA A 5 -9.61 19.25 -19.14
N TYR A 6 -10.84 18.75 -19.25
CA TYR A 6 -11.64 18.29 -18.11
C TYR A 6 -11.06 17.06 -17.39
N PRO A 7 -10.60 16.01 -18.09
CA PRO A 7 -9.97 14.86 -17.43
C PRO A 7 -8.70 15.25 -16.66
N PHE A 8 -7.88 16.12 -17.23
CA PHE A 8 -6.66 16.60 -16.58
C PHE A 8 -6.96 17.41 -15.32
N LEU A 9 -7.86 18.40 -15.41
CA LEU A 9 -8.25 19.23 -14.26
C LEU A 9 -8.96 18.43 -13.17
N PHE A 10 -9.75 17.41 -13.55
CA PHE A 10 -10.41 16.50 -12.63
C PHE A 10 -9.41 15.60 -11.89
N VAL A 11 -8.53 14.92 -12.63
CA VAL A 11 -7.45 14.09 -12.05
C VAL A 11 -6.53 14.95 -11.17
N TRP A 12 -6.22 16.17 -11.60
CA TRP A 12 -5.41 17.13 -10.87
C TRP A 12 -6.04 17.57 -9.55
N GLY A 13 -7.29 18.04 -9.59
CA GLY A 13 -8.04 18.44 -8.39
C GLY A 13 -8.18 17.29 -7.39
N LEU A 14 -8.30 16.06 -7.89
CA LEU A 14 -8.43 14.85 -7.10
C LEU A 14 -7.10 14.38 -6.48
N VAL A 15 -5.99 14.40 -7.24
CA VAL A 15 -4.63 14.13 -6.72
C VAL A 15 -4.24 15.14 -5.64
N MET A 16 -4.55 16.42 -5.86
CA MET A 16 -4.34 17.48 -4.85
C MET A 16 -5.16 17.23 -3.60
N ARG A 17 -6.44 16.84 -3.74
CA ARG A 17 -7.33 16.57 -2.60
C ARG A 17 -6.86 15.36 -1.79
N LEU A 18 -6.48 14.25 -2.44
CA LEU A 18 -6.12 13.00 -1.79
C LEU A 18 -4.73 13.02 -1.17
N SER A 19 -3.76 13.65 -1.84
CA SER A 19 -2.41 13.83 -1.28
C SER A 19 -2.44 14.66 0.02
N THR A 20 -3.40 15.58 0.17
CA THR A 20 -3.50 16.51 1.30
C THR A 20 -4.64 16.23 2.28
N GLN A 21 -5.43 15.17 2.07
CA GLN A 21 -6.59 14.83 2.92
C GLN A 21 -6.23 14.33 4.33
N SER A 22 -4.97 14.00 4.57
CA SER A 22 -4.49 13.42 5.84
C SER A 22 -3.87 14.42 6.80
N HIS A 23 -4.11 15.72 6.60
CA HIS A 23 -3.68 16.70 7.60
C HIS A 23 -4.75 16.81 8.67
N PHE A 24 -4.30 16.66 9.92
CA PHE A 24 -5.12 16.75 11.12
C PHE A 24 -5.83 18.12 11.21
N THR A 25 -5.27 19.13 10.56
CA THR A 25 -5.91 20.42 10.30
C THR A 25 -6.51 20.47 8.89
N ARG A 26 -7.78 20.89 8.77
CA ARG A 26 -8.42 21.11 7.47
C ARG A 26 -7.66 22.18 6.69
N PHE A 27 -7.12 21.81 5.53
CA PHE A 27 -6.49 22.78 4.62
C PHE A 27 -7.44 23.30 3.56
N GLY A 28 -7.41 24.62 3.38
CA GLY A 28 -8.05 25.30 2.27
C GLY A 28 -7.35 24.98 0.94
N PRO A 29 -8.00 25.21 -0.21
CA PRO A 29 -7.43 24.90 -1.54
C PRO A 29 -6.05 25.53 -1.78
N GLY A 30 -5.83 26.78 -1.38
CA GLY A 30 -4.54 27.47 -1.54
C GLY A 30 -3.42 26.89 -0.67
N GLU A 31 -3.73 26.38 0.52
CA GLU A 31 -2.75 25.72 1.39
C GLU A 31 -2.34 24.36 0.83
N ARG A 32 -3.31 23.61 0.27
CA ARG A 32 -3.04 22.34 -0.42
C ARG A 32 -2.10 22.57 -1.62
N ALA A 33 -2.36 23.61 -2.41
CA ALA A 33 -1.49 24.00 -3.51
C ALA A 33 -0.07 24.36 -3.00
N ARG A 34 0.05 25.12 -1.91
CA ARG A 34 1.36 25.47 -1.32
C ARG A 34 2.15 24.24 -0.89
N LEU A 35 1.52 23.27 -0.24
CA LEU A 35 2.18 22.05 0.22
C LEU A 35 2.75 21.20 -0.91
N VAL A 36 2.06 21.18 -2.04
CA VAL A 36 2.44 20.32 -3.17
C VAL A 36 3.35 21.05 -4.15
N LEU A 37 3.14 22.34 -4.40
CA LEU A 37 3.75 23.06 -5.52
C LEU A 37 4.75 24.14 -5.10
N SER A 38 4.73 24.59 -3.85
CA SER A 38 5.53 25.74 -3.50
C SER A 38 7.03 25.41 -3.52
N PRO A 39 7.87 26.26 -4.13
CA PRO A 39 9.31 26.04 -4.18
C PRO A 39 10.01 26.32 -2.84
N ARG A 40 9.29 26.85 -1.85
CA ARG A 40 9.85 27.15 -0.53
C ARG A 40 10.10 25.87 0.25
N THR A 41 11.30 25.74 0.80
CA THR A 41 11.71 24.60 1.63
C THR A 41 10.91 24.52 2.93
N SER A 42 10.47 25.66 3.48
CA SER A 42 9.60 25.68 4.67
C SER A 42 8.25 24.99 4.45
N HIS A 43 7.74 24.95 3.22
CA HIS A 43 6.50 24.22 2.89
C HIS A 43 6.69 22.71 2.69
N LEU A 44 7.91 22.18 2.86
CA LEU A 44 8.15 20.74 3.04
C LEU A 44 7.93 20.32 4.51
N LEU A 45 7.94 21.27 5.43
CA LEU A 45 7.71 21.01 6.84
C LEU A 45 6.21 21.00 7.17
N PRO A 46 5.81 20.35 8.28
CA PRO A 46 4.48 20.53 8.85
C PRO A 46 4.16 22.02 9.07
N ARG A 47 2.87 22.37 8.96
CA ARG A 47 2.41 23.77 8.98
C ARG A 47 2.90 24.58 10.18
N MET A 48 2.98 23.93 11.35
CA MET A 48 3.44 24.57 12.59
C MET A 48 4.87 25.13 12.50
N PHE A 49 5.71 24.57 11.61
CA PHE A 49 7.10 24.98 11.42
C PHE A 49 7.32 25.93 10.24
N TRP A 50 6.27 26.40 9.57
CA TRP A 50 6.44 27.28 8.40
C TRP A 50 7.05 28.65 8.75
N ARG A 51 6.77 29.14 9.96
CA ARG A 51 7.27 30.42 10.46
C ARG A 51 8.67 30.31 11.05
N ASP A 52 8.99 29.15 11.63
CA ASP A 52 10.29 28.85 12.23
C ASP A 52 10.80 27.48 11.73
N PRO A 53 11.47 27.45 10.57
CA PRO A 53 12.05 26.23 10.01
C PRO A 53 13.22 25.68 10.82
N ASP A 54 13.92 26.52 11.59
CA ASP A 54 15.10 26.10 12.36
C ASP A 54 14.68 25.28 13.59
N ALA A 55 13.56 25.64 14.22
CA ALA A 55 12.91 24.80 15.23
C ALA A 55 12.55 23.40 14.69
N ALA A 56 12.21 23.29 13.40
CA ALA A 56 11.92 22.00 12.78
C ALA A 56 13.16 21.11 12.64
N VAL A 57 14.31 21.72 12.35
CA VAL A 57 15.60 21.01 12.28
C VAL A 57 15.99 20.51 13.66
N ALA A 58 15.83 21.35 14.69
CA ALA A 58 16.06 20.95 16.09
C ALA A 58 15.12 19.81 16.53
N ALA A 59 13.87 19.83 16.08
CA ALA A 59 12.88 18.78 16.33
C ALA A 59 13.04 17.52 15.45
N GLY A 60 14.13 17.39 14.69
CA GLY A 60 14.41 16.19 13.89
C GLY A 60 13.41 15.93 12.75
N GLN A 61 12.66 16.94 12.29
CA GLN A 61 11.53 16.77 11.35
C GLN A 61 11.90 16.19 9.97
N PHE A 62 13.19 16.25 9.62
CA PHE A 62 13.70 15.67 8.38
C PHE A 62 14.21 14.25 8.53
N ASP A 63 14.39 13.77 9.76
CA ASP A 63 14.92 12.45 10.03
C ASP A 63 13.96 11.37 9.54
N ASP A 64 14.52 10.22 9.18
CA ASP A 64 13.73 9.09 8.74
C ASP A 64 13.16 8.37 9.97
N PRO A 65 11.83 8.34 10.19
CA PRO A 65 11.23 7.59 11.29
C PRO A 65 11.32 6.07 11.09
N ALA A 66 11.87 5.59 9.96
CA ALA A 66 12.09 4.17 9.72
C ALA A 66 12.94 3.53 10.83
N GLY A 67 12.34 2.58 11.54
CA GLY A 67 12.97 1.86 12.66
C GLY A 67 12.45 2.27 14.04
N ALA A 68 11.66 3.35 14.13
CA ALA A 68 10.94 3.72 15.33
C ALA A 68 9.92 2.64 15.73
N ARG A 69 9.74 2.49 17.05
CA ARG A 69 8.82 1.56 17.70
C ARG A 69 7.54 2.27 18.14
N LEU A 70 6.51 1.52 18.50
CA LEU A 70 5.21 2.07 18.92
C LEU A 70 5.31 3.01 20.13
N GLY A 71 6.26 2.79 21.03
CA GLY A 71 6.49 3.66 22.19
C GLY A 71 7.27 4.94 21.88
N ASP A 72 7.90 5.05 20.71
CA ASP A 72 8.74 6.21 20.40
C ASP A 72 7.86 7.40 19.95
N PRO A 73 8.05 8.61 20.53
CA PRO A 73 7.32 9.82 20.12
C PRO A 73 7.40 10.12 18.63
N VAL A 74 8.57 9.88 18.05
CA VAL A 74 8.82 10.06 16.62
C VAL A 74 7.88 9.23 15.75
N THR A 75 7.32 8.11 16.22
CA THR A 75 6.36 7.32 15.43
C THR A 75 5.08 8.11 15.16
N TRP A 76 4.59 8.85 16.15
CA TRP A 76 3.26 9.49 16.14
C TRP A 76 3.27 10.95 15.73
N GLU A 77 4.45 11.55 15.61
CA GLU A 77 4.61 12.93 15.17
C GLU A 77 4.33 13.12 13.67
N GLN A 78 4.05 14.37 13.27
CA GLN A 78 4.08 14.76 11.87
C GLN A 78 5.52 14.85 11.38
N HIS A 79 5.76 14.41 10.13
CA HIS A 79 7.10 14.38 9.54
C HIS A 79 7.18 15.11 8.21
N ALA A 80 8.31 15.76 7.94
CA ALA A 80 8.59 16.37 6.64
C ALA A 80 8.75 15.31 5.53
N ILE A 81 9.12 14.08 5.88
CA ILE A 81 9.30 12.98 4.91
C ILE A 81 8.06 12.74 4.05
N LEU A 82 6.87 12.89 4.64
CA LEU A 82 5.60 12.71 3.95
C LEU A 82 5.44 13.72 2.80
N HIS A 83 5.81 14.98 3.04
CA HIS A 83 5.75 16.04 2.03
C HIS A 83 6.78 15.85 0.93
N ARG A 84 7.97 15.37 1.29
CA ARG A 84 9.04 15.06 0.33
C ARG A 84 8.61 13.94 -0.61
N LEU A 85 8.15 12.82 -0.05
CA LEU A 85 7.68 11.68 -0.81
C LEU A 85 6.50 12.05 -1.73
N ARG A 86 5.56 12.88 -1.27
CA ARG A 86 4.45 13.37 -2.12
C ARG A 86 4.96 14.08 -3.37
N ARG A 87 5.95 14.96 -3.24
CA ARG A 87 6.52 15.73 -4.37
C ARG A 87 7.32 14.85 -5.32
N ILE A 88 8.07 13.88 -4.78
CA ILE A 88 8.78 12.87 -5.58
C ILE A 88 7.79 12.02 -6.38
N HIS A 89 6.68 11.59 -5.77
CA HIS A 89 5.64 10.82 -6.47
C HIS A 89 4.93 11.63 -7.55
N LEU A 90 4.64 12.91 -7.28
CA LEU A 90 4.10 13.80 -8.29
C LEU A 90 5.04 13.91 -9.49
N ALA A 91 6.34 14.10 -9.24
CA ALA A 91 7.34 14.19 -10.29
C ALA A 91 7.46 12.89 -11.10
N ALA A 92 7.45 11.74 -10.43
CA ALA A 92 7.43 10.44 -11.10
C ALA A 92 6.19 10.31 -12.01
N GLY A 93 5.00 10.69 -11.52
CA GLY A 93 3.78 10.71 -12.31
C GLY A 93 3.85 11.67 -13.52
N CYS A 94 4.42 12.87 -13.34
CA CYS A 94 4.68 13.79 -14.46
C CYS A 94 5.64 13.17 -15.48
N GLY A 95 6.69 12.48 -15.04
CA GLY A 95 7.64 11.81 -15.91
C GLY A 95 6.97 10.73 -16.78
N VAL A 96 6.02 9.99 -16.21
CA VAL A 96 5.19 9.04 -16.96
C VAL A 96 4.37 9.75 -18.05
N VAL A 97 3.72 10.88 -17.73
CA VAL A 97 2.96 11.65 -18.71
C VAL A 97 3.85 12.18 -19.83
N VAL A 98 5.05 12.68 -19.49
CA VAL A 98 6.03 13.15 -20.48
C VAL A 98 6.52 12.00 -21.36
N ALA A 99 6.76 10.82 -20.79
CA ALA A 99 7.13 9.63 -21.56
C ALA A 99 6.04 9.27 -22.58
N LEU A 100 4.78 9.32 -22.17
CA LEU A 100 3.62 9.10 -23.05
C LEU A 100 3.53 10.17 -24.15
N TYR A 101 3.72 11.45 -23.84
CA TYR A 101 3.73 12.50 -24.87
C TYR A 101 4.89 12.35 -25.84
N GLY A 102 6.10 12.04 -25.34
CA GLY A 102 7.27 11.77 -26.16
C GLY A 102 7.15 10.50 -27.01
N SER A 103 6.35 9.52 -26.57
CA SER A 103 6.04 8.34 -27.35
C SER A 103 5.09 8.65 -28.51
N VAL A 104 4.03 9.41 -28.23
CA VAL A 104 3.00 9.78 -29.22
C VAL A 104 3.56 10.72 -30.29
N THR A 105 4.28 11.77 -29.88
CA THR A 105 4.81 12.80 -30.79
C THR A 105 6.13 12.45 -31.43
N ARG A 106 6.78 11.37 -30.98
CA ARG A 106 8.13 10.96 -31.40
C ARG A 106 9.21 12.01 -31.15
N THR A 107 9.01 12.85 -30.13
CA THR A 107 9.92 13.96 -29.83
C THR A 107 11.07 13.49 -28.93
N PRO A 108 12.35 13.50 -29.39
CA PRO A 108 13.47 12.91 -28.65
C PRO A 108 13.70 13.55 -27.28
N TRP A 109 13.59 14.88 -27.19
CA TRP A 109 13.84 15.60 -25.93
C TRP A 109 12.85 15.20 -24.83
N MET A 110 11.59 14.86 -25.17
CA MET A 110 10.60 14.42 -24.19
C MET A 110 10.97 13.08 -23.57
N ARG A 111 11.54 12.15 -24.35
CA ARG A 111 12.01 10.85 -23.84
C ARG A 111 13.19 11.01 -22.88
N VAL A 112 14.15 11.85 -23.26
CA VAL A 112 15.30 12.19 -22.40
C VAL A 112 14.81 12.87 -21.11
N ALA A 113 13.87 13.81 -21.22
CA ALA A 113 13.30 14.49 -20.07
C ALA A 113 12.59 13.51 -19.12
N ALA A 114 11.78 12.59 -19.64
CA ALA A 114 11.11 11.57 -18.84
C ALA A 114 12.11 10.64 -18.11
N LEU A 115 13.17 10.20 -18.79
CA LEU A 115 14.22 9.37 -18.20
C LEU A 115 14.96 10.13 -17.08
N LEU A 116 15.34 11.39 -17.33
CA LEU A 116 15.97 12.24 -16.33
C LEU A 116 15.07 12.43 -15.11
N MET A 117 13.76 12.67 -15.30
CA MET A 117 12.80 12.77 -14.20
C MET A 117 12.70 11.48 -13.39
N ALA A 118 12.72 10.31 -14.04
CA ALA A 118 12.73 9.03 -13.36
C ALA A 118 14.01 8.82 -12.53
N ILE A 119 15.18 9.12 -13.12
CA ILE A 119 16.48 9.05 -12.42
C ILE A 119 16.48 9.98 -11.21
N VAL A 120 16.03 11.24 -11.38
CA VAL A 120 15.96 12.22 -10.30
C VAL A 120 14.99 11.76 -9.20
N ALA A 121 13.82 11.22 -9.55
CA ALA A 121 12.86 10.73 -8.57
C ALA A 121 13.43 9.55 -7.75
N VAL A 122 14.09 8.59 -8.41
CA VAL A 122 14.77 7.46 -7.75
C VAL A 122 15.91 7.95 -6.86
N ALA A 123 16.78 8.81 -7.38
CA ALA A 123 17.91 9.38 -6.63
C ALA A 123 17.42 10.13 -5.39
N LEU A 124 16.40 10.99 -5.53
CA LEU A 124 15.81 11.71 -4.40
C LEU A 124 15.15 10.78 -3.39
N THR A 125 14.57 9.65 -3.80
CA THR A 125 14.01 8.65 -2.88
C THR A 125 15.12 8.03 -2.03
N VAL A 126 16.22 7.60 -2.65
CA VAL A 126 17.39 7.03 -1.93
C VAL A 126 18.06 8.06 -1.04
N LEU A 127 18.32 9.26 -1.55
CA LEU A 127 18.96 10.35 -0.82
C LEU A 127 18.09 10.88 0.33
N THR A 128 16.76 10.71 0.23
CA THR A 128 15.83 11.08 1.31
C THR A 128 16.05 10.28 2.58
N GLY A 129 16.39 8.99 2.47
CA GLY A 129 16.76 8.16 3.63
C GLY A 129 18.24 8.23 4.01
N ARG A 130 19.15 8.44 3.04
CA ARG A 130 20.61 8.42 3.29
C ARG A 130 21.16 9.73 3.85
N VAL A 131 20.71 10.86 3.32
CA VAL A 131 21.18 12.21 3.69
C VAL A 131 19.99 13.16 3.85
N PRO A 132 19.04 12.85 4.76
CA PRO A 132 17.76 13.56 4.88
C PRO A 132 17.90 15.07 5.06
N ARG A 133 18.94 15.50 5.78
CA ARG A 133 19.21 16.90 6.14
C ARG A 133 19.99 17.69 5.09
N SER A 134 20.35 17.07 3.96
CA SER A 134 21.10 17.74 2.90
C SER A 134 20.30 18.90 2.29
N ARG A 135 20.85 20.12 2.37
CA ARG A 135 20.24 21.31 1.77
C ARG A 135 19.99 21.15 0.27
N ALA A 136 20.88 20.44 -0.44
CA ALA A 136 20.72 20.16 -1.85
C ALA A 136 19.50 19.26 -2.10
N VAL A 137 19.37 18.17 -1.35
CA VAL A 137 18.22 17.25 -1.49
C VAL A 137 16.91 17.98 -1.18
N ILE A 138 16.86 18.73 -0.07
CA ILE A 138 15.66 19.48 0.35
C ILE A 138 15.26 20.52 -0.72
N ARG A 139 16.22 21.31 -1.22
CA ARG A 139 15.95 22.32 -2.26
C ARG A 139 15.51 21.68 -3.58
N THR A 140 16.17 20.62 -4.02
CA THR A 140 15.79 19.90 -5.24
C THR A 140 14.38 19.32 -5.11
N THR A 141 14.06 18.65 -4.00
CA THR A 141 12.69 18.18 -3.73
C THR A 141 11.67 19.32 -3.67
N ALA A 142 12.06 20.50 -3.19
CA ALA A 142 11.16 21.65 -3.11
C ALA A 142 10.78 22.18 -4.51
N LEU A 143 11.75 22.27 -5.41
CA LEU A 143 11.60 22.77 -6.78
C LEU A 143 11.01 21.74 -7.75
N LEU A 144 11.16 20.45 -7.44
CA LEU A 144 10.82 19.33 -8.33
C LEU A 144 9.39 19.39 -8.91
N PRO A 145 8.32 19.72 -8.16
CA PRO A 145 6.97 19.81 -8.70
C PRO A 145 6.83 20.84 -9.82
N LEU A 146 7.39 22.03 -9.64
CA LEU A 146 7.29 23.10 -10.64
C LEU A 146 8.08 22.75 -11.89
N ALA A 147 9.29 22.22 -11.73
CA ALA A 147 10.10 21.76 -12.85
C ALA A 147 9.37 20.65 -13.64
N SER A 148 8.81 19.66 -12.92
CA SER A 148 8.08 18.55 -13.53
C SER A 148 6.84 19.02 -14.30
N LEU A 149 6.08 19.96 -13.74
CA LEU A 149 4.90 20.54 -14.39
C LEU A 149 5.28 21.41 -15.59
N ALA A 150 6.37 22.16 -15.53
CA ALA A 150 6.86 22.94 -16.65
C ALA A 150 7.24 22.02 -17.83
N VAL A 151 7.88 20.88 -17.55
CA VAL A 151 8.19 19.86 -18.57
C VAL A 151 6.90 19.25 -19.14
N VAL A 152 5.91 18.94 -18.31
CA VAL A 152 4.59 18.46 -18.78
C VAL A 152 3.92 19.51 -19.68
N ALA A 153 3.92 20.78 -19.28
CA ALA A 153 3.32 21.87 -20.06
C ALA A 153 4.03 22.08 -21.39
N ALA A 154 5.37 22.07 -21.41
CA ALA A 154 6.17 22.13 -22.63
C ALA A 154 5.91 20.92 -23.53
N SER A 155 5.75 19.73 -22.95
CA SER A 155 5.45 18.51 -23.68
C SER A 155 4.05 18.57 -24.29
N TRP A 156 3.07 19.04 -23.53
CA TRP A 156 1.71 19.26 -24.01
C TRP A 156 1.64 20.27 -25.15
N ALA A 157 2.36 21.39 -25.04
CA ALA A 157 2.46 22.37 -26.12
C ALA A 157 3.08 21.75 -27.39
N GLY A 158 4.12 20.94 -27.24
CA GLY A 158 4.72 20.18 -28.34
C GLY A 158 3.73 19.21 -29.00
N VAL A 159 2.92 18.49 -28.21
CA VAL A 159 1.85 17.61 -28.74
C VAL A 159 0.79 18.41 -29.48
N ALA A 160 0.34 19.53 -28.91
CA ALA A 160 -0.67 20.38 -29.50
C ALA A 160 -0.20 20.96 -30.85
N ALA A 161 1.08 21.34 -30.96
CA ALA A 161 1.66 21.84 -32.21
C ALA A 161 1.86 20.74 -33.26
N ALA A 162 2.22 19.51 -32.84
CA ALA A 162 2.41 18.37 -33.74
C ALA A 162 1.09 17.79 -34.30
N GLY A 163 -0.05 18.17 -33.71
CA GLY A 163 -1.36 17.61 -34.04
C GLY A 163 -1.65 16.31 -33.29
N TRP A 164 -2.87 16.16 -32.78
CA TRP A 164 -3.29 14.93 -32.13
C TRP A 164 -3.41 13.80 -33.16
N PRO A 165 -2.95 12.58 -32.86
CA PRO A 165 -3.14 11.45 -33.76
C PRO A 165 -4.65 11.21 -34.00
N PRO A 166 -5.05 10.75 -35.21
CA PRO A 166 -6.44 10.47 -35.55
C PRO A 166 -7.09 9.50 -34.55
N GLN A 167 -8.35 9.77 -34.18
CA GLN A 167 -9.12 8.89 -33.30
C GLN A 167 -9.40 7.55 -34.01
N GLY A 168 -8.67 6.49 -33.65
CA GLY A 168 -8.90 5.14 -34.18
C GLY A 168 -7.71 4.18 -34.08
N THR A 169 -6.47 4.69 -33.97
CA THR A 169 -5.25 3.87 -33.94
C THR A 169 -4.68 3.72 -32.52
N VAL A 170 -5.34 2.90 -31.69
CA VAL A 170 -4.87 2.39 -30.36
C VAL A 170 -4.87 3.34 -29.16
N HIS A 171 -5.23 4.60 -29.30
CA HIS A 171 -5.12 5.52 -28.15
C HIS A 171 -6.31 5.48 -27.17
N GLY A 172 -7.44 4.87 -27.52
CA GLY A 172 -8.61 4.81 -26.64
C GLY A 172 -8.42 3.81 -25.50
N THR A 173 -8.29 2.53 -25.82
CA THR A 173 -8.37 1.46 -24.80
C THR A 173 -7.21 1.46 -23.82
N THR A 174 -5.96 1.73 -24.20
CA THR A 174 -4.84 1.78 -23.24
C THR A 174 -4.90 3.05 -22.37
N PHE A 175 -5.29 4.19 -22.94
CA PHE A 175 -5.50 5.43 -22.20
C PHE A 175 -6.71 5.32 -21.27
N TYR A 176 -7.85 4.83 -21.75
CA TYR A 176 -9.03 4.56 -20.92
C TYR A 176 -8.76 3.46 -19.91
N VAL A 177 -8.01 2.39 -20.21
CA VAL A 177 -7.63 1.38 -19.21
C VAL A 177 -6.68 1.97 -18.17
N ALA A 178 -5.70 2.79 -18.54
CA ALA A 178 -4.84 3.49 -17.58
C ALA A 178 -5.61 4.55 -16.76
N LEU A 179 -6.58 5.23 -17.36
CA LEU A 179 -7.45 6.23 -16.71
C LEU A 179 -8.50 5.55 -15.82
N THR A 180 -9.04 4.42 -16.24
CA THR A 180 -9.99 3.57 -15.52
C THR A 180 -9.28 2.83 -14.40
N LEU A 181 -8.05 2.34 -14.59
CA LEU A 181 -7.21 1.78 -13.52
C LEU A 181 -6.71 2.86 -12.58
N GLY A 182 -6.35 4.03 -13.10
CA GLY A 182 -6.12 5.23 -12.31
C GLY A 182 -7.35 5.53 -11.45
N ALA A 183 -8.54 5.63 -12.05
CA ALA A 183 -9.81 5.91 -11.37
C ALA A 183 -10.27 4.79 -10.42
N PHE A 184 -9.97 3.51 -10.71
CA PHE A 184 -10.26 2.38 -9.82
C PHE A 184 -9.25 2.26 -8.69
N GLY A 185 -7.95 2.50 -8.93
CA GLY A 185 -6.93 2.63 -7.90
C GLY A 185 -7.24 3.83 -6.98
N LEU A 186 -7.83 4.87 -7.54
CA LEU A 186 -8.30 6.07 -6.85
C LEU A 186 -9.61 5.83 -6.09
N ALA A 187 -10.58 5.14 -6.69
CA ALA A 187 -11.84 4.73 -6.05
C ALA A 187 -11.55 3.75 -4.90
N ALA A 188 -10.64 2.81 -5.12
CA ALA A 188 -10.10 1.91 -4.10
C ALA A 188 -9.38 2.71 -3.01
N ALA A 189 -8.52 3.68 -3.33
CA ALA A 189 -7.89 4.54 -2.34
C ALA A 189 -8.91 5.39 -1.54
N THR A 190 -9.95 5.92 -2.18
CA THR A 190 -11.03 6.69 -1.53
C THR A 190 -11.99 5.83 -0.71
N ALA A 191 -12.17 4.57 -1.10
CA ALA A 191 -12.99 3.58 -0.40
C ALA A 191 -12.21 2.76 0.63
N GLY A 192 -10.93 3.06 0.78
CA GLY A 192 -10.06 2.47 1.79
C GLY A 192 -9.47 1.10 1.47
N LEU A 193 -8.98 0.91 0.24
CA LEU A 193 -8.40 -0.33 -0.26
C LEU A 193 -6.99 -0.04 -0.82
N ALA A 194 -6.13 0.52 0.03
CA ALA A 194 -4.78 0.96 -0.31
C ALA A 194 -3.78 -0.11 -0.76
N PRO A 195 -3.85 -1.40 -0.32
CA PRO A 195 -3.03 -2.45 -0.92
C PRO A 195 -3.30 -2.62 -2.42
N LEU A 196 -4.57 -2.46 -2.82
CA LEU A 196 -4.96 -2.47 -4.23
C LEU A 196 -4.48 -1.19 -4.94
N GLY A 197 -4.58 -0.03 -4.29
CA GLY A 197 -4.00 1.22 -4.81
C GLY A 197 -2.49 1.12 -5.04
N ALA A 198 -1.74 0.48 -4.13
CA ALA A 198 -0.30 0.27 -4.25
C ALA A 198 0.05 -0.76 -5.33
N ILE A 199 -0.72 -1.85 -5.45
CA ILE A 199 -0.57 -2.83 -6.54
C ILE A 199 -0.88 -2.17 -7.88
N VAL A 200 -1.95 -1.37 -7.99
CA VAL A 200 -2.35 -0.64 -9.21
C VAL A 200 -1.36 0.48 -9.56
N VAL A 201 -0.80 1.19 -8.57
CA VAL A 201 0.28 2.17 -8.80
C VAL A 201 1.58 1.47 -9.20
N GLY A 202 1.91 0.32 -8.60
CA GLY A 202 3.02 -0.54 -9.04
C GLY A 202 2.80 -1.12 -10.45
N THR A 203 1.55 -1.43 -10.79
CA THR A 203 1.10 -1.84 -12.14
C THR A 203 1.33 -0.72 -13.15
N LEU A 204 0.92 0.50 -12.80
CA LEU A 204 1.10 1.69 -13.62
C LEU A 204 2.58 2.04 -13.75
N PHE A 205 3.37 1.93 -12.68
CA PHE A 205 4.81 2.21 -12.70
C PHE A 205 5.59 1.18 -13.52
N GLY A 206 5.35 -0.12 -13.31
CA GLY A 206 5.91 -1.20 -14.14
C GLY A 206 5.46 -1.12 -15.60
N GLY A 207 4.21 -0.73 -15.84
CA GLY A 207 3.66 -0.50 -17.17
C GLY A 207 4.29 0.67 -17.91
N SER A 208 4.56 1.75 -17.19
CA SER A 208 5.21 2.94 -17.75
C SER A 208 6.70 2.72 -18.00
N LEU A 209 7.37 1.96 -17.13
CA LEU A 209 8.79 1.62 -17.26
C LEU A 209 9.01 0.65 -18.45
N GLY A 210 8.19 -0.40 -18.57
CA GLY A 210 8.27 -1.35 -19.68
C GLY A 210 7.95 -0.73 -21.05
N VAL A 211 6.97 0.18 -21.10
CA VAL A 211 6.68 0.99 -22.29
C VAL A 211 7.81 1.98 -22.57
N GLY A 212 8.37 2.63 -21.55
CA GLY A 212 9.49 3.56 -21.71
C GLY A 212 10.77 2.91 -22.26
N LEU A 213 11.06 1.67 -21.85
CA LEU A 213 12.21 0.89 -22.30
C LEU A 213 12.03 0.35 -23.73
N SER A 214 10.84 -0.14 -24.09
CA SER A 214 10.58 -0.63 -25.46
C SER A 214 10.61 0.49 -26.50
N LEU A 215 10.27 1.72 -26.09
CA LEU A 215 10.27 2.89 -26.97
C LEU A 215 11.67 3.49 -27.20
N LEU A 216 12.66 3.16 -26.36
CA LEU A 216 14.06 3.55 -26.56
C LEU A 216 14.72 2.74 -27.70
N ALA A 217 14.11 1.64 -28.16
CA ALA A 217 14.76 0.63 -28.99
C ALA A 217 14.31 0.54 -30.47
N GLY A 218 13.43 1.40 -31.03
CA GLY A 218 12.94 1.17 -32.40
C GLY A 218 12.55 2.38 -33.27
N SER A 219 12.89 2.30 -34.57
CA SER A 219 12.60 3.26 -35.65
C SER A 219 11.25 3.04 -36.36
N LEU A 220 10.48 4.13 -36.42
CA LEU A 220 9.50 4.64 -37.41
C LEU A 220 8.28 3.89 -37.99
N ALA A 221 8.12 2.56 -38.02
CA ALA A 221 6.94 1.96 -38.70
C ALA A 221 5.96 1.14 -37.83
N GLU A 222 6.36 0.63 -36.65
CA GLU A 222 5.59 -0.40 -35.92
C GLU A 222 5.09 -0.01 -34.52
N ILE A 223 4.91 1.28 -34.27
CA ILE A 223 4.66 1.83 -32.92
C ILE A 223 3.31 1.33 -32.32
N ASP A 224 2.32 1.05 -33.18
CA ASP A 224 1.01 0.51 -32.78
C ASP A 224 1.10 -0.94 -32.29
N ALA A 225 1.98 -1.73 -32.90
CA ALA A 225 2.31 -3.08 -32.46
C ALA A 225 3.19 -3.05 -31.19
N ALA A 226 4.18 -2.16 -31.13
CA ALA A 226 5.08 -2.03 -29.99
C ALA A 226 4.38 -1.57 -28.70
N ALA A 227 3.41 -0.65 -28.77
CA ALA A 227 2.64 -0.21 -27.61
C ALA A 227 1.65 -1.28 -27.11
N ARG A 228 0.92 -1.95 -28.03
CA ARG A 228 0.07 -3.11 -27.69
C ARG A 228 0.90 -4.24 -27.07
N SER A 229 2.08 -4.48 -27.62
CA SER A 229 2.94 -5.56 -27.14
C SER A 229 3.65 -5.22 -25.84
N GLY A 230 4.08 -3.97 -25.66
CA GLY A 230 4.63 -3.48 -24.39
C GLY A 230 3.61 -3.60 -23.25
N ALA A 231 2.37 -3.16 -23.47
CA ALA A 231 1.29 -3.35 -22.48
C ALA A 231 1.00 -4.85 -22.21
N GLY A 232 1.09 -5.69 -23.24
CA GLY A 232 1.03 -7.15 -23.12
C GLY A 232 2.10 -7.71 -22.19
N TRP A 233 3.38 -7.43 -22.50
CA TRP A 233 4.54 -7.84 -21.73
C TRP A 233 4.51 -7.36 -20.27
N VAL A 234 4.05 -6.14 -20.03
CA VAL A 234 3.84 -5.62 -18.67
C VAL A 234 2.85 -6.49 -17.92
N THR A 235 1.70 -6.77 -18.53
CA THR A 235 0.66 -7.56 -17.85
C THR A 235 1.15 -8.97 -17.56
N VAL A 236 1.96 -9.56 -18.45
CA VAL A 236 2.60 -10.86 -18.25
C VAL A 236 3.67 -10.80 -17.15
N ALA A 237 4.54 -9.78 -17.14
CA ALA A 237 5.55 -9.60 -16.09
C ALA A 237 4.90 -9.43 -14.71
N MET A 238 3.77 -8.74 -14.66
CA MET A 238 2.97 -8.61 -13.46
C MET A 238 2.33 -9.93 -13.00
N LEU A 239 1.83 -10.74 -13.94
CA LEU A 239 1.35 -12.08 -13.61
C LEU A 239 2.50 -12.89 -12.97
N HIS A 240 3.70 -12.83 -13.53
CA HIS A 240 4.87 -13.50 -12.95
C HIS A 240 5.22 -12.96 -11.56
N LEU A 241 5.15 -11.64 -11.34
CA LEU A 241 5.37 -11.04 -10.03
C LEU A 241 4.33 -11.54 -9.00
N VAL A 242 3.05 -11.58 -9.38
CA VAL A 242 1.97 -12.07 -8.53
C VAL A 242 2.16 -13.56 -8.23
N LEU A 243 2.48 -14.37 -9.24
CA LEU A 243 2.79 -15.79 -9.08
C LEU A 243 3.99 -15.99 -8.15
N PHE A 244 5.05 -15.20 -8.30
CA PHE A 244 6.22 -15.24 -7.42
C PHE A 244 5.85 -14.91 -5.97
N VAL A 245 5.10 -13.83 -5.74
CA VAL A 245 4.66 -13.43 -4.39
C VAL A 245 3.76 -14.50 -3.76
N ILE A 246 2.81 -15.06 -4.51
CA ILE A 246 1.93 -16.14 -4.02
C ILE A 246 2.73 -17.41 -3.73
N GLY A 247 3.58 -17.84 -4.67
CA GLY A 247 4.41 -19.02 -4.53
C GLY A 247 5.38 -18.93 -3.36
N LEU A 248 6.06 -17.79 -3.21
CA LEU A 248 6.94 -17.54 -2.07
C LEU A 248 6.15 -17.50 -0.76
N SER A 249 4.98 -16.85 -0.72
CA SER A 249 4.13 -16.86 0.48
C SER A 249 3.67 -18.27 0.87
N ALA A 250 3.33 -19.10 -0.12
CA ALA A 250 2.98 -20.50 0.10
C ALA A 250 4.18 -21.34 0.57
N ALA A 251 5.37 -21.12 0.00
CA ALA A 251 6.60 -21.78 0.46
C ALA A 251 6.96 -21.38 1.90
N LEU A 252 6.87 -20.10 2.25
CA LEU A 252 7.10 -19.61 3.62
C LEU A 252 6.07 -20.15 4.62
N THR A 253 4.86 -20.44 4.15
CA THR A 253 3.82 -21.09 4.95
C THR A 253 4.18 -22.53 5.30
N LEU A 254 4.69 -23.27 4.30
CA LEU A 254 5.12 -24.66 4.44
C LEU A 254 6.38 -24.79 5.31
N ASP A 255 7.27 -23.82 5.21
CA ASP A 255 8.50 -23.72 6.00
C ASP A 255 8.21 -23.21 7.42
N GLY A 256 7.86 -24.13 8.31
CA GLY A 256 7.68 -23.90 9.74
C GLY A 256 6.87 -24.99 10.45
N ASP A 257 6.79 -24.85 11.78
CA ASP A 257 6.12 -25.79 12.66
C ASP A 257 4.65 -26.03 12.29
N PRO A 258 4.06 -27.18 12.70
CA PRO A 258 2.63 -27.42 12.57
C PRO A 258 1.80 -26.24 13.10
N LEU A 259 0.73 -25.88 12.38
CA LEU A 259 -0.15 -24.81 12.82
C LEU A 259 -0.98 -25.29 14.02
N PRO A 260 -1.13 -24.49 15.09
CA PRO A 260 -1.89 -24.87 16.28
C PRO A 260 -3.37 -25.03 15.94
N ASP A 261 -4.11 -25.93 16.59
CA ASP A 261 -5.50 -26.20 16.23
C ASP A 261 -6.41 -24.96 16.32
N ARG A 262 -6.19 -24.13 17.33
CA ARG A 262 -6.84 -22.81 17.52
C ARG A 262 -5.93 -21.70 17.00
N GLY A 263 -6.52 -20.68 16.36
CA GLY A 263 -5.76 -19.53 15.88
C GLY A 263 -4.88 -19.77 14.64
N ARG A 264 -5.07 -20.88 13.89
CA ARG A 264 -4.30 -21.23 12.68
C ARG A 264 -4.10 -20.07 11.71
N ALA A 265 -5.19 -19.34 11.42
CA ALA A 265 -5.16 -18.23 10.48
C ALA A 265 -4.22 -17.11 10.95
N MET A 266 -4.22 -16.80 12.25
CA MET A 266 -3.34 -15.76 12.81
C MET A 266 -1.89 -16.26 12.92
N ALA A 267 -1.68 -17.51 13.32
CA ALA A 267 -0.35 -18.11 13.36
C ALA A 267 0.31 -18.16 11.96
N LEU A 268 -0.50 -18.46 10.93
CA LEU A 268 -0.09 -18.40 9.54
C LEU A 268 0.27 -16.97 9.12
N LEU A 269 -0.60 -16.02 9.42
CA LEU A 269 -0.39 -14.62 9.09
C LEU A 269 0.86 -14.07 9.78
N GLY A 270 1.03 -14.34 11.07
CA GLY A 270 2.23 -14.01 11.85
C GLY A 270 3.52 -14.62 11.27
N ARG A 271 3.47 -15.83 10.70
CA ARG A 271 4.61 -16.46 10.05
C ARG A 271 5.01 -15.71 8.77
N VAL A 272 4.03 -15.37 7.94
CA VAL A 272 4.26 -14.62 6.70
C VAL A 272 4.75 -13.20 7.01
N THR A 273 4.16 -12.52 7.99
CA THR A 273 4.55 -11.14 8.38
C THR A 273 5.95 -11.09 9.00
N ARG A 274 6.34 -12.05 9.84
CA ARG A 274 7.72 -12.15 10.37
C ARG A 274 8.76 -12.24 9.25
N ARG A 275 8.40 -12.85 8.13
CA ARG A 275 9.26 -13.00 6.95
C ARG A 275 8.95 -11.97 5.86
N ALA A 276 8.14 -10.95 6.14
CA ALA A 276 7.76 -9.92 5.16
C ALA A 276 8.97 -9.17 4.60
N ARG A 277 10.02 -8.93 5.40
CA ARG A 277 11.27 -8.32 4.91
C ARG A 277 11.96 -9.18 3.85
N LEU A 278 11.99 -10.50 4.04
CA LEU A 278 12.52 -11.44 3.05
C LEU A 278 11.64 -11.45 1.80
N LEU A 279 10.31 -11.53 1.98
CA LEU A 279 9.34 -11.48 0.89
C LEU A 279 9.52 -10.21 0.03
N LEU A 280 9.61 -9.04 0.67
CA LEU A 280 9.80 -7.76 -0.03
C LEU A 280 11.15 -7.70 -0.75
N ARG A 281 12.25 -8.12 -0.10
CA ARG A 281 13.58 -8.15 -0.72
C ARG A 281 13.64 -9.10 -1.91
N ALA A 282 13.13 -10.31 -1.76
CA ALA A 282 13.09 -11.31 -2.83
C ALA A 282 12.23 -10.83 -4.01
N THR A 283 11.09 -10.21 -3.72
CA THR A 283 10.21 -9.62 -4.74
C THR A 283 10.88 -8.47 -5.48
N ALA A 284 11.60 -7.60 -4.76
CA ALA A 284 12.36 -6.50 -5.36
C ALA A 284 13.53 -7.01 -6.23
N LEU A 285 14.28 -8.01 -5.75
CA LEU A 285 15.37 -8.64 -6.50
C LEU A 285 14.86 -9.37 -7.74
N PHE A 286 13.73 -10.07 -7.64
CA PHE A 286 13.08 -10.71 -8.78
C PHE A 286 12.66 -9.66 -9.82
N GLY A 287 11.98 -8.58 -9.39
CA GLY A 287 11.59 -7.49 -10.28
C GLY A 287 12.79 -6.82 -10.95
N LEU A 288 13.88 -6.61 -10.21
CA LEU A 288 15.13 -6.05 -10.75
C LEU A 288 15.76 -7.01 -11.77
N ALA A 289 15.94 -8.29 -11.41
CA ALA A 289 16.54 -9.30 -12.28
C ALA A 289 15.74 -9.50 -13.57
N ALA A 290 14.41 -9.60 -13.46
CA ALA A 290 13.51 -9.71 -14.60
C ALA A 290 13.56 -8.44 -15.47
N GLY A 291 13.59 -7.25 -14.86
CA GLY A 291 13.74 -5.99 -15.56
C GLY A 291 15.09 -5.85 -16.27
N THR A 292 16.19 -6.25 -15.63
CA THR A 292 17.54 -6.22 -16.21
C THR A 292 17.69 -7.25 -17.32
N ALA A 293 17.12 -8.44 -17.17
CA ALA A 293 17.14 -9.47 -18.20
C ALA A 293 16.34 -9.00 -19.42
N ALA A 294 15.14 -8.44 -19.21
CA ALA A 294 14.34 -7.83 -20.28
C ALA A 294 15.10 -6.70 -20.98
N PHE A 295 15.81 -5.85 -20.23
CA PHE A 295 16.63 -4.78 -20.80
C PHE A 295 17.83 -5.32 -21.58
N ALA A 296 18.60 -6.25 -21.02
CA ALA A 296 19.80 -6.80 -21.66
C ALA A 296 19.45 -7.58 -22.93
N LEU A 297 18.40 -8.41 -22.89
CA LEU A 297 17.88 -9.12 -24.06
C LEU A 297 17.29 -8.18 -25.11
N GLY A 298 16.75 -7.02 -24.68
CA GLY A 298 16.29 -5.96 -25.57
C GLY A 298 17.40 -5.04 -26.10
N CYS A 299 18.62 -5.08 -25.56
CA CYS A 299 19.71 -4.17 -25.94
C CYS A 299 20.92 -4.88 -26.57
N SER A 300 21.00 -6.21 -26.52
CA SER A 300 22.13 -6.98 -27.06
C SER A 300 22.07 -7.24 -28.56
N GLY A 301 21.01 -6.82 -29.26
CA GLY A 301 20.87 -6.89 -30.72
C GLY A 301 19.88 -5.83 -31.25
N PRO A 302 19.74 -5.66 -32.58
CA PRO A 302 18.69 -4.82 -33.13
C PRO A 302 17.34 -5.40 -32.68
N CYS A 303 16.55 -4.61 -31.93
CA CYS A 303 15.18 -4.97 -31.58
C CYS A 303 14.36 -5.16 -32.86
N THR A 304 14.19 -6.40 -33.29
CA THR A 304 13.31 -6.73 -34.42
C THR A 304 11.86 -6.66 -33.97
N ALA A 305 10.97 -6.34 -34.91
CA ALA A 305 9.52 -6.43 -34.79
C ALA A 305 9.04 -7.72 -34.08
N GLU A 306 9.70 -8.84 -34.40
CA GLU A 306 9.41 -10.18 -33.90
C GLU A 306 9.78 -10.35 -32.42
N ALA A 307 10.88 -9.75 -31.95
CA ALA A 307 11.25 -9.78 -30.53
C ALA A 307 10.28 -8.99 -29.64
N LEU A 308 9.54 -8.04 -30.23
CA LEU A 308 8.51 -7.25 -29.58
C LEU A 308 7.13 -7.89 -29.64
N GLN A 309 6.92 -9.02 -30.35
CA GLN A 309 5.61 -9.65 -30.39
C GLN A 309 5.22 -10.19 -29.01
N VAL A 310 3.93 -10.10 -28.70
CA VAL A 310 3.35 -10.64 -27.47
C VAL A 310 3.63 -12.14 -27.39
N PRO A 311 3.98 -12.70 -26.21
CA PRO A 311 4.25 -14.13 -26.08
C PRO A 311 3.02 -14.96 -26.48
N VAL A 312 3.13 -15.63 -27.63
CA VAL A 312 2.10 -16.52 -28.17
C VAL A 312 2.20 -17.92 -27.56
N ARG A 313 1.13 -18.70 -27.73
CA ARG A 313 1.10 -20.11 -27.33
C ARG A 313 2.24 -20.89 -28.00
N GLY A 314 2.97 -21.66 -27.21
CA GLY A 314 4.16 -22.40 -27.66
C GLY A 314 5.48 -21.63 -27.53
N SER A 315 5.45 -20.32 -27.27
CA SER A 315 6.67 -19.57 -26.92
C SER A 315 7.28 -20.03 -25.60
N ALA A 316 8.60 -19.82 -25.43
CA ALA A 316 9.30 -20.14 -24.19
C ALA A 316 8.66 -19.43 -22.98
N VAL A 317 8.25 -18.17 -23.12
CA VAL A 317 7.57 -17.42 -22.05
C VAL A 317 6.21 -18.00 -21.72
N HIS A 318 5.44 -18.46 -22.71
CA HIS A 318 4.18 -19.15 -22.46
C HIS A 318 4.41 -20.46 -21.67
N GLN A 319 5.38 -21.28 -22.09
CA GLN A 319 5.71 -22.53 -21.39
C GLN A 319 6.20 -22.28 -19.95
N LEU A 320 7.09 -21.30 -19.76
CA LEU A 320 7.57 -20.89 -18.44
C LEU A 320 6.43 -20.35 -17.57
N THR A 321 5.48 -19.60 -18.14
CA THR A 321 4.31 -19.11 -17.38
C THR A 321 3.43 -20.27 -16.94
N VAL A 322 3.12 -21.21 -17.83
CA VAL A 322 2.31 -22.39 -17.49
C VAL A 322 3.00 -23.22 -16.39
N ALA A 323 4.31 -23.43 -16.51
CA ALA A 323 5.10 -24.13 -15.49
C ALA A 323 5.07 -23.38 -14.15
N ALA A 324 5.26 -22.06 -14.15
CA ALA A 324 5.18 -21.23 -12.95
C ALA A 324 3.79 -21.28 -12.30
N MET A 325 2.72 -21.20 -13.09
CA MET A 325 1.35 -21.36 -12.59
C MET A 325 1.12 -22.74 -11.96
N GLY A 326 1.64 -23.81 -12.58
CA GLY A 326 1.57 -25.16 -12.05
C GLY A 326 2.31 -25.31 -10.72
N ILE A 327 3.55 -24.81 -10.63
CA ILE A 327 4.35 -24.81 -9.40
C ILE A 327 3.62 -24.04 -8.30
N VAL A 328 3.12 -22.84 -8.59
CA VAL A 328 2.40 -22.01 -7.62
C VAL A 328 1.10 -22.70 -7.18
N ALA A 329 0.34 -23.30 -8.10
CA ALA A 329 -0.87 -24.04 -7.75
C ALA A 329 -0.56 -25.20 -6.79
N LEU A 330 0.51 -25.97 -7.05
CA LEU A 330 0.95 -27.05 -6.16
C LEU A 330 1.37 -26.53 -4.77
N LEU A 331 2.18 -25.46 -4.73
CA LEU A 331 2.59 -24.83 -3.47
C LEU A 331 1.39 -24.32 -2.67
N VAL A 332 0.44 -23.67 -3.32
CA VAL A 332 -0.79 -23.16 -2.69
C VAL A 332 -1.64 -24.32 -2.19
N THR A 333 -1.80 -25.40 -2.95
CA THR A 333 -2.52 -26.60 -2.51
C THR A 333 -1.86 -27.25 -1.30
N ALA A 334 -0.53 -27.38 -1.30
CA ALA A 334 0.21 -27.91 -0.16
C ALA A 334 0.10 -27.00 1.07
N ALA A 335 0.20 -25.68 0.89
CA ALA A 335 0.02 -24.71 1.97
C ALA A 335 -1.42 -24.74 2.52
N ALA A 336 -2.42 -24.86 1.64
CA ALA A 336 -3.83 -24.99 2.02
C ALA A 336 -4.11 -26.30 2.78
N TYR A 337 -3.36 -27.38 2.51
CA TYR A 337 -3.46 -28.62 3.26
C TYR A 337 -3.06 -28.45 4.73
N ARG A 338 -2.08 -27.59 5.04
CA ARG A 338 -1.72 -27.23 6.43
C ARG A 338 -2.86 -26.54 7.16
N VAL A 339 -3.78 -25.89 6.45
CA VAL A 339 -4.99 -25.28 7.01
C VAL A 339 -6.09 -26.33 7.16
N GLY A 340 -6.31 -27.13 6.12
CA GLY A 340 -7.19 -28.29 6.15
C GLY A 340 -7.44 -28.88 4.75
N TRP A 341 -7.73 -30.18 4.68
CA TRP A 341 -7.85 -30.92 3.41
C TRP A 341 -8.91 -30.33 2.46
N ARG A 342 -10.00 -29.76 2.97
CA ARG A 342 -11.05 -29.10 2.17
C ARG A 342 -10.51 -27.90 1.40
N TRP A 343 -9.62 -27.12 2.03
CA TRP A 343 -8.97 -25.98 1.38
C TRP A 343 -7.96 -26.42 0.34
N ALA A 344 -7.23 -27.51 0.60
CA ALA A 344 -6.35 -28.12 -0.40
C ALA A 344 -7.12 -28.60 -1.63
N LEU A 345 -8.26 -29.27 -1.42
CA LEU A 345 -9.12 -29.72 -2.51
C LEU A 345 -9.67 -28.54 -3.32
N ALA A 346 -10.14 -27.49 -2.65
CA ALA A 346 -10.62 -26.28 -3.32
C ALA A 346 -9.51 -25.57 -4.11
N ALA A 347 -8.30 -25.45 -3.53
CA ALA A 347 -7.14 -24.87 -4.18
C ALA A 347 -6.70 -25.69 -5.41
N LEU A 348 -6.68 -27.03 -5.29
CA LEU A 348 -6.35 -27.94 -6.38
C LEU A 348 -7.39 -27.85 -7.51
N ALA A 349 -8.67 -27.91 -7.16
CA ALA A 349 -9.76 -27.82 -8.11
C ALA A 349 -9.76 -26.48 -8.85
N ALA A 350 -9.55 -25.35 -8.16
CA ALA A 350 -9.53 -24.04 -8.78
C ALA A 350 -8.23 -23.79 -9.58
N GLY A 351 -7.07 -23.94 -8.94
CA GLY A 351 -5.76 -23.64 -9.51
C GLY A 351 -5.34 -24.67 -10.56
N GLY A 352 -5.47 -25.96 -10.26
CA GLY A 352 -5.12 -27.05 -11.17
C GLY A 352 -5.98 -27.02 -12.44
N THR A 353 -7.30 -26.84 -12.31
CA THR A 353 -8.19 -26.72 -13.48
C THR A 353 -7.83 -25.50 -14.33
N LEU A 354 -7.55 -24.34 -13.71
CA LEU A 354 -7.14 -23.15 -14.46
C LEU A 354 -5.85 -23.39 -15.26
N VAL A 355 -4.83 -23.99 -14.63
CA VAL A 355 -3.54 -24.33 -15.27
C VAL A 355 -3.76 -25.27 -16.44
N VAL A 356 -4.52 -26.37 -16.23
CA VAL A 356 -4.78 -27.38 -17.26
C VAL A 356 -5.56 -26.78 -18.43
N LEU A 357 -6.66 -26.07 -18.15
CA LEU A 357 -7.47 -25.45 -19.21
C LEU A 357 -6.69 -24.40 -19.99
N PHE A 358 -5.85 -23.61 -19.33
CA PHE A 358 -5.00 -22.63 -20.00
C PHE A 358 -3.91 -23.31 -20.86
N ALA A 359 -3.21 -24.30 -20.33
CA ALA A 359 -2.19 -25.07 -21.06
C ALA A 359 -2.78 -25.77 -22.30
N LEU A 360 -4.02 -26.29 -22.18
CA LEU A 360 -4.77 -26.89 -23.27
C LEU A 360 -5.46 -25.86 -24.19
N GLY A 361 -5.42 -24.56 -23.84
CA GLY A 361 -6.07 -23.48 -24.59
C GLY A 361 -7.57 -23.71 -24.75
N ARG A 362 -8.19 -24.23 -23.69
CA ARG A 362 -9.63 -24.48 -23.59
C ARG A 362 -10.36 -23.39 -22.81
N LEU A 363 -9.65 -22.34 -22.38
CA LEU A 363 -10.28 -21.19 -21.74
C LEU A 363 -11.09 -20.37 -22.75
N PRO A 364 -12.27 -19.85 -22.36
CA PRO A 364 -13.17 -19.16 -23.28
C PRO A 364 -12.72 -17.72 -23.56
N THR A 365 -13.14 -17.18 -24.69
CA THR A 365 -13.13 -15.73 -24.94
C THR A 365 -14.35 -15.08 -24.25
N LEU A 366 -14.12 -14.21 -23.28
CA LEU A 366 -15.18 -13.46 -22.61
C LEU A 366 -15.59 -12.26 -23.47
N ARG A 367 -16.90 -12.02 -23.60
CA ARG A 367 -17.45 -10.84 -24.28
C ARG A 367 -18.38 -10.09 -23.33
N VAL A 368 -18.02 -8.85 -22.98
CA VAL A 368 -18.81 -8.01 -22.05
C VAL A 368 -18.89 -6.59 -22.61
N GLY A 369 -20.09 -6.09 -22.88
CA GLY A 369 -20.32 -4.70 -23.29
C GLY A 369 -19.53 -4.25 -24.53
N GLY A 370 -19.38 -5.13 -25.52
CA GLY A 370 -18.61 -4.85 -26.75
C GLY A 370 -17.09 -5.08 -26.63
N MET A 371 -16.58 -5.38 -25.43
CA MET A 371 -15.18 -5.76 -25.22
C MET A 371 -15.02 -7.29 -25.28
N SER A 372 -14.03 -7.77 -26.03
CA SER A 372 -13.61 -9.18 -26.04
C SER A 372 -12.27 -9.36 -25.31
N ALA A 373 -12.20 -10.36 -24.43
CA ALA A 373 -10.97 -10.77 -23.75
C ALA A 373 -10.76 -12.27 -23.96
N ASP A 374 -9.74 -12.62 -24.74
CA ASP A 374 -9.41 -14.03 -24.98
C ASP A 374 -8.58 -14.60 -23.82
N LEU A 375 -9.19 -15.42 -22.96
CA LEU A 375 -8.49 -16.04 -21.84
C LEU A 375 -7.59 -17.20 -22.28
N GLY A 376 -7.71 -17.68 -23.53
CA GLY A 376 -6.80 -18.66 -24.12
C GLY A 376 -5.43 -18.06 -24.47
N ASP A 377 -5.35 -16.75 -24.64
CA ASP A 377 -4.11 -16.00 -24.83
C ASP A 377 -3.49 -15.59 -23.48
N LEU A 378 -2.16 -15.59 -23.43
CA LEU A 378 -1.41 -15.27 -22.21
C LEU A 378 -1.65 -13.83 -21.75
N VAL A 379 -1.72 -12.86 -22.68
CA VAL A 379 -2.00 -11.49 -22.30
C VAL A 379 -3.44 -11.32 -21.84
N GLY A 380 -4.40 -11.96 -22.51
CA GLY A 380 -5.79 -11.93 -22.07
C GLY A 380 -6.01 -12.57 -20.70
N LEU A 381 -5.40 -13.72 -20.41
CA LEU A 381 -5.42 -14.32 -19.08
C LEU A 381 -4.74 -13.42 -18.03
N SER A 382 -3.56 -12.87 -18.35
CA SER A 382 -2.83 -11.98 -17.44
C SER A 382 -3.67 -10.74 -17.10
N ARG A 383 -4.33 -10.12 -18.09
CA ARG A 383 -5.26 -9.00 -17.88
C ARG A 383 -6.43 -9.41 -16.99
N ALA A 384 -7.00 -10.59 -17.20
CA ALA A 384 -8.10 -11.07 -16.39
C ALA A 384 -7.70 -11.25 -14.91
N LEU A 385 -6.56 -11.90 -14.64
CA LEU A 385 -6.13 -12.25 -13.28
C LEU A 385 -5.53 -11.07 -12.51
N VAL A 386 -4.74 -10.23 -13.17
CA VAL A 386 -4.01 -9.13 -12.50
C VAL A 386 -4.88 -7.87 -12.41
N VAL A 387 -5.79 -7.66 -13.35
CA VAL A 387 -6.51 -6.39 -13.50
C VAL A 387 -8.00 -6.55 -13.22
N VAL A 388 -8.68 -7.37 -14.03
CA VAL A 388 -10.15 -7.43 -14.02
C VAL A 388 -10.68 -8.10 -12.75
N PHE A 389 -10.12 -9.25 -12.37
CA PHE A 389 -10.58 -10.03 -11.22
C PHE A 389 -10.46 -9.26 -9.89
N PRO A 390 -9.30 -8.67 -9.52
CA PRO A 390 -9.20 -7.85 -8.32
C PRO A 390 -10.16 -6.64 -8.34
N THR A 391 -10.35 -6.02 -9.51
CA THR A 391 -11.28 -4.88 -9.68
C THR A 391 -12.72 -5.29 -9.37
N ILE A 392 -13.17 -6.44 -9.90
CA ILE A 392 -14.52 -6.97 -9.64
C ILE A 392 -14.72 -7.30 -8.16
N LEU A 393 -13.73 -7.92 -7.51
CA LEU A 393 -13.81 -8.24 -6.07
C LEU A 393 -14.00 -6.98 -5.23
N VAL A 394 -13.24 -5.93 -5.55
CA VAL A 394 -13.35 -4.64 -4.86
C VAL A 394 -14.68 -3.97 -5.13
N LEU A 395 -15.12 -3.90 -6.39
CA LEU A 395 -16.41 -3.30 -6.72
C LEU A 395 -17.56 -4.03 -6.04
N ARG A 396 -17.53 -5.36 -6.00
CA ARG A 396 -18.49 -6.18 -5.23
C ARG A 396 -18.44 -5.87 -3.73
N SER A 397 -17.25 -5.71 -3.16
CA SER A 397 -17.09 -5.35 -1.74
C SER A 397 -17.68 -3.97 -1.45
N MET A 398 -17.39 -2.97 -2.29
CA MET A 398 -17.92 -1.60 -2.15
C MET A 398 -19.45 -1.57 -2.31
N LEU A 399 -19.98 -2.18 -3.37
CA LEU A 399 -21.42 -2.27 -3.60
C LEU A 399 -22.13 -3.05 -2.48
N GLY A 400 -21.49 -4.10 -1.96
CA GLY A 400 -21.96 -4.84 -0.80
C GLY A 400 -22.08 -3.96 0.44
N SER A 401 -21.07 -3.13 0.71
CA SER A 401 -21.06 -2.17 1.82
C SER A 401 -22.15 -1.12 1.69
N ILE A 402 -22.38 -0.58 0.49
CA ILE A 402 -23.40 0.44 0.24
C ILE A 402 -24.80 -0.16 0.38
N ARG A 403 -25.04 -1.36 -0.16
CA ARG A 403 -26.38 -1.96 -0.20
C ARG A 403 -26.85 -2.56 1.12
N ARG A 404 -25.94 -3.10 1.92
CA ARG A 404 -26.32 -3.88 3.12
C ARG A 404 -26.10 -3.15 4.44
N GLY A 405 -25.53 -1.94 4.43
CA GLY A 405 -25.19 -1.16 5.63
C GLY A 405 -24.18 -1.82 6.58
N THR A 406 -23.96 -3.12 6.42
CA THR A 406 -22.96 -3.95 7.08
C THR A 406 -21.75 -3.97 6.16
N SER A 407 -20.77 -3.13 6.49
CA SER A 407 -19.39 -3.34 6.08
C SER A 407 -19.04 -4.82 6.25
N ASN A 408 -18.31 -5.42 5.31
CA ASN A 408 -17.65 -6.70 5.57
C ASN A 408 -16.78 -6.48 6.81
N ARG A 409 -17.21 -6.95 7.99
CA ARG A 409 -16.56 -6.70 9.28
C ARG A 409 -15.04 -6.95 9.23
N GLN A 410 -14.63 -7.95 8.45
CA GLN A 410 -13.21 -8.27 8.19
C GLN A 410 -12.47 -7.18 7.40
N VAL A 411 -13.10 -6.60 6.37
CA VAL A 411 -12.54 -5.47 5.61
C VAL A 411 -12.47 -4.23 6.52
N GLY A 412 -13.48 -4.01 7.36
CA GLY A 412 -13.48 -2.94 8.37
C GLY A 412 -12.34 -3.08 9.39
N ILE A 413 -12.09 -4.29 9.90
CA ILE A 413 -10.97 -4.55 10.84
C ILE A 413 -9.62 -4.33 10.15
N LEU A 414 -9.42 -4.88 8.94
CA LEU A 414 -8.17 -4.68 8.20
C LEU A 414 -7.92 -3.19 7.90
N TRP A 415 -9.00 -2.47 7.59
CA TRP A 415 -8.97 -1.03 7.35
C TRP A 415 -8.60 -0.25 8.61
N ASP A 416 -9.20 -0.58 9.74
CA ASP A 416 -8.94 0.07 11.01
C ASP A 416 -7.48 -0.10 11.44
N ILE A 417 -6.95 -1.32 11.34
CA ILE A 417 -5.52 -1.61 11.56
C ILE A 417 -4.65 -0.77 10.61
N ALA A 418 -4.98 -0.74 9.31
CA ALA A 418 -4.18 -0.01 8.33
C ALA A 418 -4.21 1.52 8.52
N SER A 419 -5.36 2.07 8.93
CA SER A 419 -5.57 3.52 9.14
C SER A 419 -5.16 4.01 10.53
N MET A 420 -4.86 3.10 11.46
CA MET A 420 -4.19 3.46 12.71
C MET A 420 -2.74 3.92 12.46
N TRP A 421 -2.02 3.26 11.55
CA TRP A 421 -0.58 3.51 11.39
C TRP A 421 -0.28 4.91 10.82
N PRO A 422 0.73 5.61 11.37
CA PRO A 422 1.19 6.90 10.85
C PRO A 422 1.58 6.83 9.38
N ARG A 423 1.12 7.77 8.56
CA ARG A 423 1.21 7.69 7.09
C ARG A 423 2.61 7.89 6.49
N TRP A 424 3.63 8.15 7.31
CA TRP A 424 4.96 8.50 6.82
C TRP A 424 5.63 7.38 6.01
N PHE A 425 5.16 6.13 6.11
CA PHE A 425 5.63 5.02 5.27
C PHE A 425 5.22 5.10 3.79
N HIS A 426 4.15 5.85 3.44
CA HIS A 426 3.79 6.07 2.03
C HIS A 426 2.90 7.31 1.82
N PRO A 427 3.25 8.22 0.90
CA PRO A 427 2.52 9.48 0.70
C PRO A 427 1.09 9.32 0.17
N LEU A 428 0.75 8.16 -0.40
CA LEU A 428 -0.58 7.84 -0.90
C LEU A 428 -1.32 6.83 -0.03
N ALA A 429 -0.80 6.51 1.16
CA ALA A 429 -1.54 5.68 2.10
C ALA A 429 -2.84 6.39 2.54
N PRO A 430 -3.81 5.62 3.08
CA PRO A 430 -5.04 6.14 3.65
C PRO A 430 -4.84 7.30 4.62
N PRO A 431 -5.83 8.18 4.80
CA PRO A 431 -5.87 9.04 5.97
C PRO A 431 -5.69 8.21 7.24
N ALA A 432 -4.67 8.54 8.03
CA ALA A 432 -4.40 7.85 9.28
C ALA A 432 -5.02 8.64 10.43
N TYR A 433 -5.81 7.99 11.29
CA TYR A 433 -6.38 8.65 12.47
C TYR A 433 -5.47 8.50 13.70
N GLY A 434 -4.65 7.43 13.76
CA GLY A 434 -3.87 7.08 14.94
C GLY A 434 -3.00 8.22 15.48
N PRO A 435 -2.19 8.92 14.66
CA PRO A 435 -1.39 10.05 15.15
C PRO A 435 -2.20 11.17 15.83
N MET A 436 -3.39 11.47 15.32
CA MET A 436 -4.29 12.47 15.95
C MET A 436 -4.77 11.95 17.29
N VAL A 437 -5.37 10.75 17.29
CA VAL A 437 -6.01 10.19 18.48
C VAL A 437 -4.98 9.96 19.59
N VAL A 438 -3.82 9.42 19.26
CA VAL A 438 -2.72 9.20 20.21
C VAL A 438 -2.23 10.52 20.79
N THR A 439 -1.96 11.53 19.94
CA THR A 439 -1.43 12.83 20.42
C THR A 439 -2.46 13.57 21.26
N ASP A 440 -3.72 13.64 20.80
CA ASP A 440 -4.79 14.33 21.51
C ASP A 440 -5.14 13.63 22.83
N LEU A 441 -5.19 12.29 22.84
CA LEU A 441 -5.45 11.51 24.05
C LEU A 441 -4.29 11.67 25.05
N ALA A 442 -3.04 11.55 24.60
CA ALA A 442 -1.87 11.73 25.47
C ALA A 442 -1.84 13.14 26.09
N HIS A 443 -2.23 14.17 25.33
CA HIS A 443 -2.33 15.52 25.85
C HIS A 443 -3.46 15.67 26.87
N ARG A 444 -4.65 15.10 26.58
CA ARG A 444 -5.81 15.11 27.50
C ARG A 444 -5.51 14.43 28.82
N LEU A 445 -4.82 13.29 28.79
CA LEU A 445 -4.43 12.57 30.00
C LEU A 445 -3.56 13.43 30.93
N VAL A 446 -2.85 14.44 30.42
CA VAL A 446 -2.03 15.34 31.24
C VAL A 446 -2.81 16.56 31.73
N ILE A 447 -3.62 17.19 30.87
CA ILE A 447 -4.32 18.45 31.22
C ILE A 447 -5.61 18.23 32.01
N ASP A 448 -6.24 17.06 31.87
CA ASP A 448 -7.49 16.66 32.51
C ASP A 448 -7.40 15.16 32.83
N PRO A 449 -6.51 14.78 33.77
CA PRO A 449 -6.21 13.39 34.06
C PRO A 449 -7.43 12.66 34.61
N PRO A 450 -7.92 11.60 33.96
CA PRO A 450 -9.00 10.79 34.50
C PRO A 450 -8.45 9.83 35.56
N ASP A 451 -9.25 9.54 36.60
CA ASP A 451 -8.91 8.47 37.55
C ASP A 451 -8.82 7.09 36.87
N LEU A 452 -9.59 6.89 35.80
CA LEU A 452 -9.68 5.63 35.07
C LEU A 452 -9.83 5.83 33.57
N LEU A 453 -8.96 5.17 32.80
CA LEU A 453 -9.01 5.05 31.35
C LEU A 453 -9.48 3.65 30.95
N GLU A 454 -10.56 3.57 30.17
CA GLU A 454 -11.13 2.31 29.69
C GLU A 454 -10.90 2.17 28.17
N GLY A 455 -10.31 1.07 27.74
CA GLY A 455 -9.99 0.80 26.34
C GLY A 455 -10.58 -0.51 25.85
N HIS A 456 -11.59 -0.44 24.99
CA HIS A 456 -12.14 -1.60 24.28
C HIS A 456 -11.48 -1.80 22.92
N SER A 457 -11.15 -3.04 22.55
CA SER A 457 -10.75 -3.38 21.17
C SER A 457 -9.61 -2.48 20.67
N GLN A 458 -9.75 -1.82 19.52
CA GLN A 458 -8.79 -0.85 19.01
C GLN A 458 -8.51 0.31 19.98
N GLY A 459 -9.51 0.73 20.77
CA GLY A 459 -9.35 1.72 21.84
C GLY A 459 -8.34 1.28 22.89
N SER A 460 -8.23 -0.02 23.19
CA SER A 460 -7.19 -0.51 24.11
C SER A 460 -5.77 -0.24 23.61
N VAL A 461 -5.53 -0.44 22.31
CA VAL A 461 -4.22 -0.20 21.68
C VAL A 461 -3.90 1.28 21.71
N LEU A 462 -4.87 2.12 21.34
CA LEU A 462 -4.74 3.58 21.36
C LEU A 462 -4.50 4.12 22.78
N SER A 463 -5.18 3.60 23.79
CA SER A 463 -4.99 3.97 25.19
C SER A 463 -3.59 3.62 25.68
N VAL A 464 -3.11 2.40 25.44
CA VAL A 464 -1.76 1.97 25.82
C VAL A 464 -0.70 2.85 25.15
N ILE A 465 -0.86 3.11 23.85
CA ILE A 465 0.05 4.01 23.13
C ILE A 465 -0.04 5.41 23.72
N ALA A 466 -1.22 6.01 23.89
CA ALA A 466 -1.36 7.36 24.41
C ALA A 466 -0.74 7.54 25.81
N VAL A 467 -0.90 6.55 26.70
CA VAL A 467 -0.23 6.54 28.01
C VAL A 467 1.29 6.57 27.86
N SER A 468 1.86 5.80 26.91
CA SER A 468 3.30 5.84 26.62
C SER A 468 3.78 7.18 26.04
N GLN A 469 2.87 7.99 25.48
CA GLN A 469 3.16 9.28 24.85
C GLN A 469 2.95 10.48 25.77
N MET A 470 2.53 10.28 27.03
CA MET A 470 2.35 11.38 27.97
C MET A 470 3.69 12.06 28.27
N LYS A 471 3.71 13.39 28.32
CA LYS A 471 4.94 14.16 28.63
C LYS A 471 5.22 14.24 30.12
N GLU A 472 4.16 14.23 30.90
CA GLU A 472 4.17 14.24 32.36
C GLU A 472 3.41 12.99 32.84
N GLU A 473 3.62 12.60 34.09
CA GLU A 473 2.96 11.45 34.72
C GLU A 473 1.99 11.98 35.76
N PRO A 474 0.69 12.07 35.44
CA PRO A 474 -0.32 12.40 36.43
C PRO A 474 -0.44 11.26 37.44
N ASP A 475 -0.57 11.60 38.71
CA ASP A 475 -0.71 10.60 39.77
C ASP A 475 -2.06 9.86 39.64
N GLY A 476 -2.04 8.54 39.83
CA GLY A 476 -3.25 7.76 40.13
C GLY A 476 -4.07 7.22 38.95
N ILE A 477 -3.68 7.47 37.69
CA ILE A 477 -4.44 6.96 36.52
C ILE A 477 -4.48 5.42 36.53
N GLY A 478 -5.68 4.85 36.56
CA GLY A 478 -5.93 3.44 36.27
C GLY A 478 -6.19 3.17 34.78
N LEU A 479 -5.82 1.99 34.29
CA LEU A 479 -6.11 1.54 32.92
C LEU A 479 -6.83 0.18 32.94
N ILE A 480 -7.97 0.09 32.26
CA ILE A 480 -8.64 -1.18 31.96
C ILE A 480 -8.64 -1.38 30.45
N THR A 481 -8.06 -2.48 29.99
CA THR A 481 -8.14 -2.90 28.59
C THR A 481 -8.97 -4.17 28.47
N TYR A 482 -9.81 -4.26 27.43
CA TYR A 482 -10.67 -5.43 27.25
C TYR A 482 -10.97 -5.69 25.78
N GLY A 483 -11.07 -6.97 25.42
CA GLY A 483 -11.09 -7.39 24.02
C GLY A 483 -9.84 -6.91 23.26
N SER A 484 -8.69 -6.81 23.94
CA SER A 484 -7.52 -6.11 23.38
C SER A 484 -6.83 -6.90 22.26
N PRO A 485 -6.66 -6.34 21.04
CA PRO A 485 -5.90 -6.96 19.98
C PRO A 485 -4.37 -6.78 20.14
N ILE A 486 -3.88 -6.10 21.18
CA ILE A 486 -2.47 -5.71 21.27
C ILE A 486 -1.52 -6.92 21.25
N GLY A 487 -1.85 -7.98 22.01
CA GLY A 487 -1.08 -9.23 22.06
C GLY A 487 -1.44 -10.23 20.97
N SER A 488 -2.74 -10.46 20.76
CA SER A 488 -3.27 -11.45 19.82
C SER A 488 -3.04 -11.07 18.36
N LEU A 489 -2.99 -9.77 18.04
CA LEU A 489 -2.93 -9.25 16.68
C LEU A 489 -1.68 -8.39 16.45
N TYR A 490 -1.50 -7.28 17.18
CA TYR A 490 -0.44 -6.33 16.88
C TYR A 490 0.96 -6.91 17.10
N ARG A 491 1.19 -7.62 18.21
CA ARG A 491 2.44 -8.33 18.48
C ARG A 491 2.80 -9.35 17.37
N GLN A 492 1.80 -10.00 16.77
CA GLN A 492 2.00 -11.02 15.74
C GLN A 492 2.17 -10.42 14.33
N LEU A 493 1.37 -9.42 13.99
CA LEU A 493 1.40 -8.76 12.67
C LEU A 493 2.62 -7.84 12.52
N PHE A 494 3.06 -7.22 13.62
CA PHE A 494 4.11 -6.20 13.62
C PHE A 494 5.21 -6.55 14.63
N PRO A 495 5.94 -7.65 14.44
CA PRO A 495 6.95 -8.14 15.39
C PRO A 495 8.10 -7.15 15.61
N GLY A 496 8.36 -6.24 14.65
CA GLY A 496 9.36 -5.19 14.78
C GLY A 496 8.87 -3.90 15.42
N ALA A 497 7.59 -3.83 15.81
CA ALA A 497 6.98 -2.60 16.33
C ALA A 497 7.25 -2.36 17.83
N GLY A 498 7.89 -3.30 18.53
CA GLY A 498 8.26 -3.15 19.94
C GLY A 498 7.06 -3.19 20.89
N VAL A 499 6.10 -4.09 20.66
CA VAL A 499 4.88 -4.22 21.48
C VAL A 499 5.21 -4.62 22.91
N ASP A 500 6.17 -5.53 23.11
CA ASP A 500 6.53 -6.03 24.45
C ASP A 500 7.18 -4.92 25.29
N GLU A 501 8.04 -4.12 24.66
CA GLU A 501 8.67 -2.96 25.30
C GLU A 501 7.66 -1.85 25.60
N LEU A 502 6.72 -1.59 24.69
CA LEU A 502 5.63 -0.65 24.90
C LEU A 502 4.82 -1.03 26.15
N VAL A 503 4.39 -2.30 26.22
CA VAL A 503 3.58 -2.78 27.34
C VAL A 503 4.35 -2.72 28.65
N SER A 504 5.60 -3.18 28.66
CA SER A 504 6.45 -3.11 29.86
C SER A 504 6.68 -1.67 30.34
N ALA A 505 6.81 -0.72 29.41
CA ALA A 505 7.00 0.69 29.74
C ALA A 505 5.73 1.31 30.32
N VAL A 506 4.56 1.02 29.73
CA VAL A 506 3.27 1.51 30.21
C VAL A 506 2.92 0.92 31.58
N ASP A 507 3.18 -0.37 31.79
CA ASP A 507 2.91 -1.01 33.09
C ASP A 507 3.70 -0.36 34.23
N ARG A 508 4.99 -0.11 34.00
CA ARG A 508 5.83 0.62 34.97
C ARG A 508 5.35 2.05 35.20
N ARG A 509 4.98 2.74 34.12
CA ARG A 509 4.48 4.12 34.18
C ARG A 509 3.20 4.25 34.99
N LEU A 510 2.32 3.27 34.92
CA LEU A 510 1.07 3.23 35.69
C LEU A 510 1.25 2.67 37.11
N GLY A 511 2.47 2.35 37.54
CA GLY A 511 2.73 1.81 38.89
C GLY A 511 1.96 0.51 39.17
N GLY A 512 1.67 -0.28 38.13
CA GLY A 512 0.87 -1.49 38.26
C GLY A 512 -0.66 -1.30 38.23
N ARG A 513 -1.16 -0.07 38.02
CA ARG A 513 -2.60 0.25 37.91
C ARG A 513 -3.18 -0.07 36.51
N TRP A 514 -2.76 -1.17 35.90
CA TRP A 514 -3.30 -1.67 34.64
C TRP A 514 -3.84 -3.07 34.82
N VAL A 515 -5.12 -3.27 34.46
CA VAL A 515 -5.80 -4.56 34.37
C VAL A 515 -6.25 -4.81 32.92
N ASN A 516 -6.03 -6.02 32.41
CA ASN A 516 -6.59 -6.45 31.12
C ASN A 516 -7.58 -7.61 31.32
N LEU A 517 -8.71 -7.53 30.60
CA LEU A 517 -9.76 -8.54 30.58
C LEU A 517 -9.82 -9.25 29.22
N TRP A 518 -9.85 -10.58 29.22
CA TRP A 518 -9.90 -11.37 27.99
C TRP A 518 -10.81 -12.59 28.15
N ARG A 519 -11.32 -13.16 27.05
CA ARG A 519 -12.10 -14.42 27.07
C ARG A 519 -11.78 -15.31 25.89
N ASP A 520 -11.89 -16.63 26.07
CA ASP A 520 -11.60 -17.64 25.04
C ASP A 520 -12.48 -17.53 23.79
N THR A 521 -13.69 -16.99 23.93
CA THR A 521 -14.65 -16.87 22.84
C THR A 521 -14.44 -15.62 21.99
N ASP A 522 -13.54 -14.71 22.39
CA ASP A 522 -13.21 -13.52 21.63
C ASP A 522 -12.20 -13.86 20.52
N PRO A 523 -12.55 -13.70 19.22
CA PRO A 523 -11.64 -14.01 18.12
C PRO A 523 -10.59 -12.93 17.87
N ILE A 524 -10.71 -11.77 18.52
CA ILE A 524 -9.84 -10.61 18.34
C ILE A 524 -9.08 -10.34 19.63
N GLY A 525 -9.79 -10.14 20.75
CA GLY A 525 -9.19 -10.00 22.06
C GLY A 525 -8.64 -11.34 22.53
N GLY A 526 -7.49 -11.35 23.18
CA GLY A 526 -6.88 -12.61 23.61
C GLY A 526 -6.02 -12.44 24.84
N VAL A 527 -5.40 -13.57 25.24
CA VAL A 527 -4.47 -13.64 26.37
C VAL A 527 -3.47 -12.49 26.24
N PRO A 528 -3.25 -11.72 27.31
CA PRO A 528 -2.65 -10.41 27.18
C PRO A 528 -1.13 -10.49 27.30
N VAL A 529 -0.55 -9.31 27.25
CA VAL A 529 0.85 -9.07 26.92
C VAL A 529 1.63 -8.88 28.21
N GLY A 530 2.43 -9.85 28.63
CA GLY A 530 3.51 -9.65 29.62
C GLY A 530 3.13 -9.02 30.97
N LEU A 531 1.84 -8.87 31.30
CA LEU A 531 1.36 -8.42 32.59
C LEU A 531 1.34 -9.61 33.56
N PRO A 532 1.45 -9.39 34.87
CA PRO A 532 1.28 -10.45 35.87
C PRO A 532 -0.13 -11.04 35.84
N ASP A 533 -0.24 -12.35 36.12
CA ASP A 533 -1.50 -13.11 36.09
C ASP A 533 -2.63 -12.49 36.95
N GLU A 534 -2.27 -11.81 38.05
CA GLU A 534 -3.23 -11.12 38.94
C GLU A 534 -3.94 -9.93 38.27
N ARG A 535 -3.42 -9.47 37.14
CA ARG A 535 -3.91 -8.30 36.40
C ARG A 535 -4.36 -8.65 34.97
N ASP A 536 -4.11 -9.88 34.53
CA ASP A 536 -4.57 -10.45 33.26
C ASP A 536 -5.75 -11.42 33.48
N LEU A 537 -6.93 -10.84 33.70
CA LEU A 537 -8.07 -11.58 34.22
C LEU A 537 -8.90 -12.24 33.10
N PRO A 538 -9.14 -13.57 33.19
CA PRO A 538 -10.05 -14.26 32.29
C PRO A 538 -11.51 -13.97 32.66
N VAL A 539 -12.31 -13.60 31.67
CA VAL A 539 -13.75 -13.35 31.78
C VAL A 539 -14.49 -14.60 31.32
N ARG A 540 -15.23 -15.24 32.25
CA ARG A 540 -15.90 -16.52 32.02
C ARG A 540 -17.34 -16.39 31.52
N ASP A 541 -17.96 -15.24 31.75
CA ASP A 541 -19.31 -14.87 31.36
C ASP A 541 -19.33 -14.05 30.06
N GLY A 542 -20.43 -14.16 29.31
CA GLY A 542 -20.59 -13.52 28.00
C GLY A 542 -19.95 -14.32 26.84
N SER A 543 -20.11 -13.80 25.62
CA SER A 543 -19.55 -14.44 24.42
C SER A 543 -19.08 -13.43 23.38
N GLY A 544 -17.96 -13.75 22.72
CA GLY A 544 -17.42 -12.94 21.63
C GLY A 544 -16.78 -11.62 22.09
N HIS A 545 -16.65 -10.71 21.12
CA HIS A 545 -15.84 -9.49 21.23
C HIS A 545 -16.53 -8.29 21.93
N SER A 546 -17.73 -8.47 22.47
CA SER A 546 -18.57 -7.39 23.04
C SER A 546 -19.16 -7.82 24.38
N GLY A 547 -19.71 -6.88 25.15
CA GLY A 547 -20.33 -7.21 26.44
C GLY A 547 -19.30 -7.65 27.47
N TYR A 548 -18.16 -6.97 27.53
CA TYR A 548 -17.21 -7.13 28.65
C TYR A 548 -17.66 -6.24 29.82
N GLU A 549 -18.18 -5.06 29.50
CA GLU A 549 -18.65 -4.02 30.41
C GLU A 549 -19.80 -4.45 31.34
N VAL A 550 -20.57 -5.48 30.95
CA VAL A 550 -21.66 -6.06 31.76
C VAL A 550 -21.21 -7.22 32.64
N THR A 551 -19.93 -7.61 32.56
CA THR A 551 -19.42 -8.76 33.31
C THR A 551 -19.00 -8.36 34.71
N GLN A 552 -19.10 -9.32 35.63
CA GLN A 552 -18.69 -9.10 37.03
C GLN A 552 -17.20 -8.73 37.12
N ALA A 553 -16.34 -9.39 36.34
CA ALA A 553 -14.90 -9.12 36.30
C ALA A 553 -14.58 -7.67 35.91
N PHE A 554 -15.35 -7.10 34.96
CA PHE A 554 -15.18 -5.70 34.58
C PHE A 554 -15.58 -4.75 35.71
N VAL A 555 -16.71 -5.00 36.36
CA VAL A 555 -17.19 -4.18 37.49
C VAL A 555 -16.19 -4.22 38.65
N GLU A 556 -15.66 -5.39 38.99
CA GLU A 556 -14.65 -5.57 40.03
C GLU A 556 -13.33 -4.84 39.71
N ALA A 557 -12.83 -4.97 38.48
CA ALA A 557 -11.63 -4.26 38.03
C ALA A 557 -11.81 -2.73 38.04
N ARG A 558 -12.99 -2.24 37.66
CA ARG A 558 -13.33 -0.83 37.72
C ARG A 558 -13.33 -0.31 39.16
N HIS A 559 -13.90 -1.06 40.10
CA HIS A 559 -13.90 -0.68 41.51
C HIS A 559 -12.52 -0.77 42.18
N SER A 560 -11.64 -1.67 41.75
CA SER A 560 -10.28 -1.75 42.29
C SER A 560 -9.42 -0.58 41.86
N LEU A 561 -9.55 -0.13 40.61
CA LEU A 561 -8.75 0.95 40.03
C LEU A 561 -9.33 2.36 40.22
N ALA A 562 -10.58 2.51 40.62
CA ALA A 562 -11.18 3.80 40.97
C ALA A 562 -10.90 4.26 42.41
N ARG A 563 -10.12 3.48 43.17
CA ARG A 563 -9.64 3.81 44.52
C ARG A 563 -8.16 4.19 44.49
#